data_AF-A0A1H5WAA2-F1
#
_entry.id   AF-A0A1H5WAA2-F1
#
_cell.length_a   1.000
_cell.length_b   1.000
_cell.length_c   1.000
_cell.angle_alpha   90.00
_cell.angle_beta   90.00
_cell.angle_gamma   90.00
#
_symmetry.space_group_name_H-M   'P 1'
#
loop_
_entity.id
_entity.type
_entity.pdbx_description
1 polymer ?
#
loop_
_entity_poly.entity_id
_entity_poly.type
_entity_poly.pdbx_seq_one_letter_code
_entity_poly.pdbx_strand_id
1 'polypeptide(L)'
;MKKIFGGINLTWPKLIIMAIILGVYTAIMAMLPIAKDTSFSDLTVSFEVWIFLGIFIIMNSKSPKDSALKCFIFFLISQPLVYLVQDIIKHSNLFNTYYRFWVLWTIACIPMGFIGYYMKKDKWWGLLILIPMLLLTAEMCAGYLSNTMFSFPRHLLTTIFCMGALIIYPLAIFNNKKIKITGVVISGLLIIAIFAICIINPPKYSTIILYNGDEYQFDDSYNVYLVDKKYGNLSIEYDAGLEDWALHADFKKAGKTEFVIESPDGKKTTFDISIERSTYTIKEKNN
;
A
#
# COMPACT_ATOMS: atom_id res chain seq x y z
N MET A 1 15.21 3.75 21.66
CA MET A 1 14.16 4.59 21.04
C MET A 1 14.27 6.09 21.34
N LYS A 2 14.48 6.54 22.59
CA LYS A 2 14.62 8.00 22.92
C LYS A 2 15.67 8.76 22.09
N LYS A 3 16.71 8.08 21.58
CA LYS A 3 17.72 8.70 20.70
C LYS A 3 17.19 9.15 19.34
N ILE A 4 16.14 8.50 18.80
CA ILE A 4 15.64 8.77 17.44
C ILE A 4 14.51 9.81 17.45
N PHE A 5 13.62 9.77 18.45
CA PHE A 5 12.51 10.71 18.59
C PHE A 5 12.79 11.70 19.73
N GLY A 6 13.23 12.92 19.37
CA GLY A 6 13.55 14.00 20.31
C GLY A 6 14.98 14.02 20.83
N GLY A 7 15.82 13.06 20.41
CA GLY A 7 17.23 12.97 20.77
C GLY A 7 18.20 13.48 19.70
N ILE A 8 17.72 13.84 18.50
CA ILE A 8 18.56 14.28 17.37
C ILE A 8 18.48 15.80 17.24
N ASN A 9 19.64 16.45 17.18
CA ASN A 9 19.72 17.84 16.75
C ASN A 9 19.54 17.92 15.22
N LEU A 10 18.28 18.01 14.79
CA LEU A 10 17.88 18.14 13.40
C LEU A 10 18.07 19.59 12.94
N THR A 11 19.25 19.89 12.41
CA THR A 11 19.57 21.18 11.81
C THR A 11 19.02 21.29 10.39
N TRP A 12 18.90 22.52 9.86
CA TRP A 12 18.42 22.76 8.50
C TRP A 12 19.21 22.01 7.42
N PRO A 13 20.57 22.00 7.43
CA PRO A 13 21.32 21.23 6.44
C PRO A 13 21.02 19.73 6.48
N LYS A 14 20.91 19.15 7.68
CA LYS A 14 20.59 17.72 7.85
C LYS A 14 19.19 17.39 7.30
N LEU A 15 18.21 18.26 7.55
CA LEU A 15 16.86 18.10 7.02
C LEU A 15 16.86 18.12 5.49
N ILE A 16 17.54 19.10 4.87
CA ILE A 16 17.60 19.26 3.41
C ILE A 16 18.27 18.03 2.77
N ILE A 17 19.42 17.60 3.31
CA ILE A 17 20.12 16.40 2.82
C ILE A 17 19.21 15.17 2.92
N MET A 18 18.53 14.99 4.06
CA MET A 18 17.60 13.89 4.26
C MET A 18 16.44 13.93 3.25
N ALA A 19 15.87 15.11 2.99
CA ALA A 19 14.78 15.28 2.02
C ALA A 19 15.22 14.89 0.60
N ILE A 20 16.42 15.32 0.19
CA ILE A 20 16.99 14.99 -1.13
C ILE A 20 17.23 13.48 -1.24
N ILE A 21 17.92 12.88 -0.25
CA ILE A 21 18.23 11.44 -0.27
C ILE A 21 16.94 10.62 -0.36
N LEU A 22 15.93 10.95 0.45
CA LEU A 22 14.67 10.21 0.46
C LEU A 22 13.88 10.41 -0.83
N GLY A 23 13.85 11.63 -1.38
CA GLY A 23 13.21 11.89 -2.68
C GLY A 23 13.85 11.08 -3.82
N VAL A 24 15.19 11.10 -3.91
CA VAL A 24 15.92 10.34 -4.94
C VAL A 24 15.78 8.83 -4.73
N TYR A 25 15.97 8.34 -3.51
CA TYR A 25 15.85 6.92 -3.20
C TYR A 25 14.47 6.37 -3.58
N THR A 26 13.41 7.10 -3.19
CA THR A 26 12.03 6.73 -3.49
C THR A 26 11.78 6.73 -5.00
N ALA A 27 12.29 7.72 -5.74
CA ALA A 27 12.22 7.72 -7.20
C ALA A 27 12.90 6.49 -7.82
N ILE A 28 14.11 6.14 -7.37
CA ILE A 28 14.85 4.98 -7.88
C ILE A 28 14.05 3.70 -7.64
N MET A 29 13.54 3.50 -6.42
CA MET A 29 12.71 2.33 -6.10
C MET A 29 11.45 2.25 -6.96
N ALA A 30 10.83 3.39 -7.30
CA ALA A 30 9.64 3.44 -8.16
C ALA A 30 9.95 3.01 -9.60
N MET A 31 11.19 3.22 -10.04
CA MET A 31 11.61 2.95 -11.42
C MET A 31 12.07 1.51 -11.64
N LEU A 32 12.63 0.87 -10.61
CA LEU A 32 13.24 -0.45 -10.71
C LEU A 32 12.19 -1.55 -10.97
N PRO A 33 12.28 -2.30 -12.10
CA PRO A 33 11.34 -3.37 -12.40
C PRO A 33 11.27 -4.45 -11.33
N ILE A 34 12.42 -4.78 -10.71
CA ILE A 34 12.51 -5.78 -9.63
C ILE A 34 11.80 -5.34 -8.34
N ALA A 35 11.64 -4.03 -8.14
CA ALA A 35 10.95 -3.47 -6.99
C ALA A 35 9.44 -3.36 -7.22
N LYS A 36 8.96 -3.51 -8.47
CA LYS A 36 7.54 -3.38 -8.84
C LYS A 36 6.69 -4.41 -8.08
N ASP A 37 5.57 -3.94 -7.51
CA ASP A 37 4.64 -4.78 -6.75
C ASP A 37 5.33 -5.45 -5.54
N THR A 38 6.23 -4.73 -4.88
CA THR A 38 6.90 -5.20 -3.66
C THR A 38 6.90 -4.12 -2.59
N SER A 39 7.36 -4.49 -1.39
CA SER A 39 7.58 -3.53 -0.31
C SER A 39 8.50 -2.36 -0.64
N PHE A 40 9.39 -2.51 -1.63
CA PHE A 40 10.27 -1.43 -2.02
C PHE A 40 9.55 -0.38 -2.89
N SER A 41 8.61 -0.80 -3.74
CA SER A 41 7.75 0.13 -4.48
C SER A 41 6.67 0.76 -3.61
N ASP A 42 6.26 0.10 -2.52
CA ASP A 42 5.22 0.64 -1.62
C ASP A 42 5.59 2.03 -1.10
N LEU A 43 6.84 2.22 -0.67
CA LEU A 43 7.43 3.48 -0.21
C LEU A 43 7.19 4.67 -1.14
N THR A 44 6.92 4.38 -2.41
CA THR A 44 6.81 5.36 -3.49
C THR A 44 5.38 5.81 -3.75
N VAL A 45 4.40 5.05 -3.26
CA VAL A 45 2.97 5.26 -3.54
C VAL A 45 2.14 5.51 -2.27
N SER A 46 2.74 5.43 -1.09
CA SER A 46 1.99 5.36 0.17
C SER A 46 2.47 6.31 1.24
N PHE A 47 1.61 6.51 2.25
CA PHE A 47 1.78 7.55 3.24
C PHE A 47 2.51 7.12 4.52
N GLU A 48 2.60 5.83 4.86
CA GLU A 48 3.10 5.38 6.18
C GLU A 48 4.54 5.82 6.46
N VAL A 49 5.42 5.77 5.46
CA VAL A 49 6.81 6.22 5.63
C VAL A 49 6.89 7.73 5.70
N TRP A 50 6.06 8.44 4.94
CA TRP A 50 5.94 9.89 5.05
C TRP A 50 5.37 10.34 6.40
N ILE A 51 4.38 9.62 6.95
CA ILE A 51 3.85 9.84 8.31
C ILE A 51 4.97 9.63 9.34
N PHE A 52 5.72 8.53 9.22
CA PHE A 52 6.86 8.25 10.09
C PHE A 52 7.89 9.39 10.04
N LEU A 53 8.25 9.86 8.84
CA LEU A 53 9.19 10.97 8.64
C LEU A 53 8.66 12.29 9.20
N GLY A 54 7.36 12.57 9.00
CA GLY A 54 6.68 13.72 9.59
C GLY A 54 6.77 13.71 11.11
N ILE A 55 6.38 12.61 11.75
CA ILE A 55 6.50 12.43 13.21
C ILE A 55 7.96 12.57 13.66
N PHE A 56 8.91 11.95 12.95
CA PHE A 56 10.33 12.07 13.24
C PHE A 56 10.81 13.53 13.25
N ILE A 57 10.44 14.31 12.23
CA ILE A 57 10.79 15.74 12.13
C ILE A 57 10.16 16.53 13.28
N ILE A 58 8.86 16.32 13.53
CA ILE A 58 8.10 17.00 14.59
C ILE A 58 8.76 16.76 15.95
N MET A 59 9.07 15.51 16.26
CA MET A 59 9.63 15.13 17.56
C MET A 59 11.03 15.71 17.80
N ASN A 60 11.82 15.90 16.73
CA ASN A 60 13.17 16.48 16.79
C ASN A 60 13.21 18.01 16.56
N SER A 61 12.05 18.66 16.42
CA SER A 61 11.96 20.12 16.26
C SER A 61 11.97 20.85 17.61
N LYS A 62 12.39 22.12 17.60
CA LYS A 62 12.61 22.94 18.81
C LYS A 62 11.37 23.73 19.25
N SER A 63 10.47 24.02 18.32
CA SER A 63 9.26 24.81 18.56
C SER A 63 8.15 24.43 17.56
N PRO A 64 6.89 24.84 17.79
CA PRO A 64 5.81 24.61 16.82
C PRO A 64 6.12 25.22 15.44
N LYS A 65 6.70 26.42 15.41
CA LYS A 65 7.11 27.11 14.16
C LYS A 65 8.23 26.37 13.44
N ASP A 66 9.25 25.91 14.19
CA ASP A 66 10.36 25.12 13.65
C ASP A 66 9.84 23.80 13.07
N SER A 67 8.93 23.13 13.77
CA SER A 67 8.27 21.89 13.34
C SER A 67 7.48 22.09 12.04
N ALA A 68 6.62 23.11 11.99
CA ALA A 68 5.83 23.45 10.82
C ALA A 68 6.71 23.72 9.59
N LEU A 69 7.74 24.57 9.75
CA LEU A 69 8.61 24.94 8.63
C LEU A 69 9.47 23.75 8.18
N LYS A 70 9.98 22.93 9.10
CA LYS A 70 10.77 21.75 8.73
C LYS A 70 9.93 20.68 8.03
N CYS A 71 8.70 20.42 8.50
CA CYS A 71 7.79 19.52 7.78
C CYS A 71 7.50 20.07 6.38
N PHE A 72 7.12 21.34 6.27
CA PHE A 72 6.86 21.99 4.98
C PHE A 72 8.05 21.88 4.03
N ILE A 73 9.24 22.31 4.44
CA ILE A 73 10.45 22.30 3.60
C ILE A 73 10.87 20.88 3.24
N PHE A 74 10.74 19.92 4.16
CA PHE A 74 11.05 18.53 3.87
C PHE A 74 10.18 18.00 2.72
N PHE A 75 8.86 18.16 2.83
CA PHE A 75 7.93 17.68 1.79
C PHE A 75 8.00 18.50 0.50
N LEU A 76 8.29 19.81 0.59
CA LEU A 76 8.50 20.69 -0.55
C LEU A 76 9.71 20.27 -1.39
N ILE A 77 10.71 19.63 -0.77
CA ILE A 77 11.88 19.12 -1.48
C ILE A 77 11.64 17.68 -1.92
N SER A 78 11.24 16.79 -1.00
CA SER A 78 11.22 15.36 -1.26
C SER A 78 10.15 14.96 -2.28
N GLN A 79 8.93 15.49 -2.18
CA GLN A 79 7.81 15.12 -3.06
C GLN A 79 8.05 15.47 -4.54
N PRO A 80 8.40 16.71 -4.91
CA PRO A 80 8.67 17.02 -6.32
C PRO A 80 9.84 16.23 -6.86
N LEU A 81 10.86 15.97 -6.03
CA LEU A 81 12.04 15.24 -6.47
C LEU A 81 11.71 13.78 -6.84
N VAL A 82 10.74 13.15 -6.15
CA VAL A 82 10.25 11.81 -6.51
C VAL A 82 9.75 11.78 -7.95
N TYR A 83 8.94 12.76 -8.35
CA TYR A 83 8.34 12.82 -9.69
C TYR A 83 9.31 13.33 -10.75
N LEU A 84 10.11 14.36 -10.43
CA LEU A 84 11.04 14.97 -11.37
C LEU A 84 12.10 13.97 -11.85
N VAL A 85 12.65 13.17 -10.95
CA VAL A 85 13.63 12.13 -11.30
C VAL A 85 12.99 11.09 -12.23
N GLN A 86 11.75 10.69 -11.97
CA GLN A 86 11.02 9.75 -12.83
C GLN A 86 10.75 10.35 -14.22
N ASP A 87 10.32 11.60 -14.31
CA ASP A 87 10.06 12.28 -15.58
C ASP A 87 11.30 12.45 -16.43
N ILE A 88 12.44 12.81 -15.81
CA ILE A 88 13.71 12.95 -16.53
C ILE A 88 14.18 11.62 -17.11
N ILE A 89 14.04 10.52 -16.36
CA ILE A 89 14.61 9.21 -16.73
C ILE A 89 13.66 8.41 -17.63
N LYS A 90 12.35 8.43 -17.36
CA LYS A 90 11.35 7.65 -18.10
C LYS A 90 10.62 8.47 -19.17
N HIS A 91 10.95 9.75 -19.34
CA HIS A 91 10.21 10.68 -20.21
C HIS A 91 8.70 10.68 -19.91
N SER A 92 8.34 10.55 -18.63
CA SER A 92 6.96 10.61 -18.18
C SER A 92 6.49 12.07 -17.97
N ASN A 93 5.18 12.26 -17.78
CA ASN A 93 4.57 13.55 -17.46
C ASN A 93 3.96 13.54 -16.04
N LEU A 94 4.55 12.77 -15.12
CA LEU A 94 4.03 12.53 -13.78
C LEU A 94 4.09 13.80 -12.92
N PHE A 95 5.15 14.60 -13.05
CA PHE A 95 5.29 15.85 -12.33
C PHE A 95 4.11 16.78 -12.61
N ASN A 96 3.77 17.00 -13.89
CA ASN A 96 2.62 17.83 -14.27
C ASN A 96 1.27 17.18 -13.97
N THR A 97 1.19 15.86 -13.93
CA THR A 97 -0.07 15.16 -13.60
C THR A 97 -0.40 15.33 -12.11
N TYR A 98 0.60 15.24 -11.24
CA TYR A 98 0.40 15.18 -9.78
C TYR A 98 0.73 16.49 -9.04
N TYR A 99 1.23 17.54 -9.71
CA TYR A 99 1.65 18.78 -9.04
C TYR A 99 0.62 19.43 -8.15
N ARG A 100 -0.63 19.47 -8.61
CA ARG A 100 -1.72 20.08 -7.83
C ARG A 100 -1.91 19.38 -6.50
N PHE A 101 -1.89 18.05 -6.51
CA PHE A 101 -2.12 17.25 -5.31
C PHE A 101 -0.95 17.36 -4.33
N TRP A 102 0.29 17.17 -4.79
CA TRP A 102 1.43 17.20 -3.84
C TRP A 102 1.70 18.60 -3.28
N VAL A 103 1.42 19.67 -4.02
CA VAL A 103 1.52 21.04 -3.49
C VAL A 103 0.50 21.27 -2.37
N LEU A 104 -0.75 20.85 -2.55
CA LEU A 104 -1.78 20.96 -1.51
C LEU A 104 -1.38 20.21 -0.24
N TRP A 105 -0.90 18.97 -0.37
CA TRP A 105 -0.40 18.19 0.74
C TRP A 105 0.79 18.85 1.44
N THR A 106 1.73 19.39 0.67
CA THR A 106 2.91 20.09 1.19
C THR A 106 2.49 21.32 2.00
N ILE A 107 1.54 22.12 1.52
CA ILE A 107 1.01 23.27 2.25
C ILE A 107 0.34 22.82 3.55
N ALA A 108 -0.43 21.74 3.52
CA ALA A 108 -1.08 21.16 4.70
C ALA A 108 -0.06 20.70 5.76
N CYS A 109 1.20 20.42 5.39
CA CYS A 109 2.25 20.10 6.36
C CYS A 109 2.57 21.24 7.33
N ILE A 110 2.25 22.51 7.00
CA ILE A 110 2.44 23.65 7.90
C ILE A 110 1.55 23.52 9.15
N PRO A 111 0.20 23.51 9.05
CA PRO A 111 -0.66 23.35 10.21
C PRO A 111 -0.46 21.99 10.89
N MET A 112 -0.25 20.90 10.12
CA MET A 112 0.02 19.58 10.68
C MET A 112 1.30 19.55 11.52
N GLY A 113 2.40 20.11 11.02
CA GLY A 113 3.66 20.20 11.75
C GLY A 113 3.58 21.09 12.98
N PHE A 114 2.81 22.19 12.91
CA PHE A 114 2.59 23.09 14.05
C PHE A 114 1.80 22.41 15.17
N ILE A 115 0.65 21.79 14.84
CA ILE A 115 -0.22 21.11 15.80
C ILE A 115 0.48 19.86 16.34
N GLY A 116 1.10 19.07 15.46
CA GLY A 116 1.83 17.85 15.82
C GLY A 116 2.90 18.07 16.87
N TYR A 117 3.53 19.26 16.91
CA TYR A 117 4.51 19.59 17.94
C TYR A 117 3.96 19.45 19.38
N TYR A 118 2.66 19.70 19.58
CA TYR A 118 2.05 19.59 20.90
C TYR A 118 1.96 18.17 21.42
N MET A 119 2.17 17.14 20.60
CA MET A 119 2.36 15.76 21.06
C MET A 119 3.52 15.64 22.07
N LYS A 120 4.56 16.48 21.92
CA LYS A 120 5.72 16.52 22.82
C LYS A 120 5.39 16.97 24.25
N LYS A 121 4.21 17.56 24.48
CA LYS A 121 3.81 18.06 25.80
C LYS A 121 3.43 16.94 26.77
N ASP A 122 3.32 15.70 26.29
CA ASP A 122 3.07 14.50 27.11
C ASP A 122 1.75 14.59 27.91
N LYS A 123 0.70 15.02 27.20
CA LYS A 123 -0.67 15.24 27.71
C LYS A 123 -1.66 14.48 26.85
N TRP A 124 -2.87 14.24 27.37
CA TRP A 124 -3.89 13.44 26.69
C TRP A 124 -4.28 13.99 25.31
N TRP A 125 -4.32 15.31 25.13
CA TRP A 125 -4.54 15.91 23.81
C TRP A 125 -3.41 15.60 22.82
N GLY A 126 -2.19 15.33 23.30
CA GLY A 126 -1.11 14.83 22.44
C GLY A 126 -1.46 13.48 21.84
N LEU A 127 -2.14 12.59 22.60
CA LEU A 127 -2.65 11.34 22.05
C LEU A 127 -3.80 11.58 21.08
N LEU A 128 -4.70 12.54 21.35
CA LEU A 128 -5.75 12.92 20.40
C LEU A 128 -5.18 13.42 19.07
N ILE A 129 -4.05 14.15 19.09
CA ILE A 129 -3.34 14.58 17.88
C ILE A 129 -2.71 13.39 17.15
N LEU A 130 -2.26 12.36 17.89
CA LEU A 130 -1.64 11.17 17.30
C LEU A 130 -2.67 10.21 16.67
N ILE A 131 -3.89 10.12 17.22
CA ILE A 131 -4.92 9.16 16.78
C ILE A 131 -5.20 9.22 15.26
N PRO A 132 -5.38 10.39 14.62
CA PRO A 132 -5.55 10.46 13.17
C PRO A 132 -4.40 9.81 12.40
N MET A 133 -3.16 9.95 12.86
CA MET A 133 -1.99 9.33 12.23
C MET A 133 -1.97 7.82 12.45
N LEU A 134 -2.43 7.33 13.60
CA LEU A 134 -2.61 5.90 13.85
C LEU A 134 -3.67 5.33 12.93
N LEU A 135 -4.82 5.99 12.77
CA LEU A 135 -5.89 5.53 11.89
C LEU A 135 -5.43 5.47 10.43
N LEU A 136 -4.75 6.50 9.92
CA LEU A 136 -4.21 6.49 8.56
C LEU A 136 -3.15 5.40 8.37
N THR A 137 -2.27 5.20 9.34
CA THR A 137 -1.25 4.13 9.27
C THR A 137 -1.91 2.75 9.31
N ALA A 138 -3.00 2.61 10.08
CA ALA A 138 -3.79 1.39 10.18
C ALA A 138 -4.51 1.10 8.85
N GLU A 139 -5.12 2.10 8.21
CA GLU A 139 -5.73 1.95 6.89
C GLU A 139 -4.72 1.48 5.82
N MET A 140 -3.53 2.10 5.78
CA MET A 140 -2.44 1.66 4.88
C MET A 140 -2.02 0.21 5.20
N CYS A 141 -1.91 -0.13 6.49
CA CYS A 141 -1.61 -1.49 6.92
C CYS A 141 -2.63 -2.52 6.41
N ALA A 142 -3.91 -2.16 6.35
CA ALA A 142 -4.96 -3.04 5.85
C ALA A 142 -4.79 -3.33 4.35
N GLY A 143 -4.51 -2.29 3.56
CA GLY A 143 -4.19 -2.44 2.14
C GLY A 143 -3.02 -3.38 1.91
N TYR A 144 -1.91 -3.19 2.64
CA TYR A 144 -0.73 -4.04 2.53
C TYR A 144 -0.94 -5.45 3.02
N LEU A 145 -1.65 -5.64 4.13
CA LEU A 145 -1.98 -6.98 4.62
C LEU A 145 -2.80 -7.74 3.58
N SER A 146 -3.81 -7.09 2.98
CA SER A 146 -4.58 -7.66 1.87
C SER A 146 -3.70 -8.02 0.67
N ASN A 147 -2.74 -7.17 0.30
CA ASN A 147 -1.83 -7.47 -0.81
C ASN A 147 -0.87 -8.61 -0.47
N THR A 148 -0.37 -8.67 0.77
CA THR A 148 0.47 -9.77 1.26
C THR A 148 -0.29 -11.09 1.32
N MET A 149 -1.56 -11.09 1.73
CA MET A 149 -2.39 -12.30 1.75
C MET A 149 -2.61 -12.85 0.33
N PHE A 150 -2.79 -11.98 -0.66
CA PHE A 150 -2.98 -12.39 -2.05
C PHE A 150 -1.66 -12.80 -2.73
N SER A 151 -0.58 -12.05 -2.51
CA SER A 151 0.69 -12.17 -3.25
C SER A 151 1.89 -12.50 -2.35
N PHE A 152 1.73 -13.35 -1.35
CA PHE A 152 2.80 -13.67 -0.40
C PHE A 152 4.09 -14.15 -1.10
N PRO A 153 5.30 -13.64 -0.73
CA PRO A 153 5.63 -12.74 0.39
C PRO A 153 5.70 -11.25 0.03
N ARG A 154 5.12 -10.80 -1.10
CA ARG A 154 5.11 -9.39 -1.49
C ARG A 154 4.39 -8.53 -0.43
N HIS A 155 4.81 -7.27 -0.29
CA HIS A 155 4.29 -6.29 0.68
C HIS A 155 4.46 -6.65 2.18
N LEU A 156 5.04 -7.81 2.50
CA LEU A 156 5.17 -8.28 3.89
C LEU A 156 5.99 -7.32 4.75
N LEU A 157 7.11 -6.79 4.21
CA LEU A 157 7.96 -5.87 4.96
C LEU A 157 7.24 -4.56 5.28
N THR A 158 6.44 -4.05 4.34
CA THR A 158 5.62 -2.83 4.52
C THR A 158 4.53 -3.06 5.56
N THR A 159 3.88 -4.22 5.50
CA THR A 159 2.87 -4.63 6.47
C THR A 159 3.45 -4.66 7.88
N ILE A 160 4.61 -5.32 8.06
CA ILE A 160 5.33 -5.37 9.33
C ILE A 160 5.76 -3.98 9.77
N PHE A 161 6.24 -3.14 8.85
CA PHE A 161 6.61 -1.76 9.13
C PHE A 161 5.41 -0.96 9.67
N CYS A 162 4.24 -1.05 9.05
CA CYS A 162 3.03 -0.36 9.50
C CYS A 162 2.62 -0.80 10.91
N MET A 163 2.58 -2.11 11.16
CA MET A 163 2.27 -2.65 12.49
C MET A 163 3.29 -2.19 13.54
N GLY A 164 4.59 -2.21 13.19
CA GLY A 164 5.65 -1.69 14.02
C GLY A 164 5.48 -0.20 14.32
N ALA A 165 5.18 0.61 13.31
CA ALA A 165 4.97 2.05 13.42
C ALA A 165 3.80 2.38 14.37
N LEU A 166 2.67 1.68 14.23
CA LEU A 166 1.51 1.81 15.11
C LEU A 166 1.88 1.63 16.58
N ILE A 167 2.72 0.64 16.90
CA ILE A 167 3.17 0.39 18.28
C ILE A 167 4.26 1.37 18.71
N ILE A 168 5.18 1.71 17.81
CA ILE A 168 6.33 2.56 18.12
C ILE A 168 5.90 4.01 18.39
N TYR A 169 4.91 4.56 17.68
CA TYR A 169 4.56 5.98 17.87
C TYR A 169 4.17 6.30 19.32
N PRO A 170 3.21 5.62 19.97
CA PRO A 170 2.88 5.91 21.36
C PRO A 170 4.03 5.63 22.33
N LEU A 171 4.83 4.58 22.06
CA LEU A 171 5.97 4.20 22.91
C LEU A 171 7.10 5.24 22.88
N ALA A 172 7.36 5.81 21.71
CA ALA A 172 8.46 6.73 21.47
C ALA A 172 8.10 8.19 21.76
N ILE A 173 6.85 8.59 21.53
CA ILE A 173 6.40 9.98 21.68
C ILE A 173 6.15 10.33 23.15
N PHE A 174 5.46 9.46 23.89
CA PHE A 174 5.00 9.77 25.25
C PHE A 174 5.96 9.23 26.32
N ASN A 175 6.15 10.00 27.39
CA ASN A 175 6.86 9.54 28.59
C ASN A 175 5.88 9.08 29.67
N ASN A 176 4.70 9.71 29.75
CA ASN A 176 3.65 9.34 30.67
C ASN A 176 3.18 7.90 30.42
N LYS A 177 3.36 7.04 31.43
CA LYS A 177 3.05 5.61 31.35
C LYS A 177 1.58 5.36 30.97
N LYS A 178 0.64 6.15 31.49
CA LYS A 178 -0.80 5.97 31.21
C LYS A 178 -1.12 6.29 29.75
N ILE A 179 -0.64 7.41 29.24
CA ILE A 179 -0.87 7.83 27.83
C ILE A 179 -0.21 6.83 26.88
N LYS A 180 1.03 6.44 27.18
CA LYS A 180 1.77 5.44 26.43
C LYS A 180 1.03 4.10 26.31
N ILE A 181 0.63 3.52 27.45
CA ILE A 181 -0.09 2.24 27.46
C ILE A 181 -1.41 2.39 26.70
N THR A 182 -2.15 3.48 26.92
CA THR A 182 -3.41 3.71 26.22
C THR A 182 -3.22 3.77 24.72
N GLY A 183 -2.21 4.51 24.24
CA GLY A 183 -1.91 4.56 22.81
C GLY A 183 -1.48 3.22 22.24
N VAL A 184 -0.68 2.42 22.97
CA VAL A 184 -0.33 1.05 22.55
C VAL A 184 -1.54 0.14 22.48
N VAL A 185 -2.46 0.24 23.45
CA VAL A 185 -3.71 -0.54 23.44
C VAL A 185 -4.57 -0.16 22.24
N ILE A 186 -4.72 1.15 21.95
CA ILE A 186 -5.42 1.62 20.74
C ILE A 186 -4.77 1.02 19.48
N SER A 187 -3.45 1.12 19.35
CA SER A 187 -2.71 0.55 18.22
C SER A 187 -2.88 -0.97 18.10
N GLY A 188 -2.87 -1.70 19.21
CA GLY A 188 -3.10 -3.13 19.24
C GLY A 188 -4.52 -3.51 18.79
N LEU A 189 -5.53 -2.76 19.25
CA LEU A 189 -6.92 -2.95 18.80
C LEU A 189 -7.08 -2.66 17.31
N LEU A 190 -6.42 -1.63 16.78
CA LEU A 190 -6.42 -1.34 15.34
C LEU A 190 -5.81 -2.48 14.53
N ILE A 191 -4.66 -3.02 14.96
CA ILE A 191 -4.01 -4.16 14.30
C ILE A 191 -4.94 -5.38 14.30
N ILE A 192 -5.54 -5.71 15.45
CA ILE A 192 -6.48 -6.84 15.56
C ILE A 192 -7.69 -6.64 14.63
N ALA A 193 -8.27 -5.44 14.62
CA ALA A 193 -9.41 -5.12 13.78
C ALA A 193 -9.07 -5.28 12.30
N ILE A 194 -7.90 -4.80 11.86
CA ILE A 194 -7.44 -4.94 10.47
C ILE A 194 -7.26 -6.40 10.08
N PHE A 195 -6.60 -7.19 10.92
CA PHE A 195 -6.48 -8.62 10.69
C PHE A 195 -7.83 -9.31 10.56
N ALA A 196 -8.76 -9.00 11.47
CA ALA A 196 -10.11 -9.56 11.42
C ALA A 196 -10.82 -9.18 10.12
N ILE A 197 -10.78 -7.90 9.72
CA ILE A 197 -11.38 -7.42 8.48
C ILE A 197 -10.80 -8.14 7.25
N CYS A 198 -9.47 -8.26 7.16
CA CYS A 198 -8.81 -8.94 6.04
C CYS A 198 -9.08 -10.45 6.00
N ILE A 199 -9.35 -11.09 7.13
CA ILE A 199 -9.73 -12.52 7.19
C ILE A 199 -11.20 -12.72 6.81
N ILE A 200 -12.10 -11.86 7.31
CA ILE A 200 -13.54 -11.93 7.02
C ILE A 200 -13.80 -11.60 5.55
N ASN A 201 -13.08 -10.60 5.01
CA ASN A 201 -13.16 -10.18 3.62
C ASN A 201 -11.82 -10.43 2.93
N PRO A 202 -11.50 -11.69 2.60
CA PRO A 202 -10.24 -12.03 1.97
C PRO A 202 -10.12 -11.31 0.62
N PRO A 203 -8.89 -10.93 0.23
CA PRO A 203 -8.66 -10.24 -1.02
C PRO A 203 -9.11 -11.11 -2.20
N LYS A 204 -9.83 -10.47 -3.13
CA LYS A 204 -10.37 -11.12 -4.32
C LYS A 204 -10.09 -10.26 -5.55
N TYR A 205 -9.62 -10.88 -6.62
CA TYR A 205 -9.53 -10.26 -7.95
C TYR A 205 -10.53 -10.98 -8.86
N SER A 206 -11.67 -10.33 -9.09
CA SER A 206 -12.75 -10.82 -9.96
C SER A 206 -12.60 -10.20 -11.35
N THR A 207 -12.59 -11.04 -12.39
CA THR A 207 -12.45 -10.59 -13.78
C THR A 207 -13.01 -11.62 -14.74
N ILE A 208 -13.40 -11.18 -15.93
CA ILE A 208 -13.61 -12.09 -17.07
C ILE A 208 -12.24 -12.51 -17.60
N ILE A 209 -12.09 -13.79 -17.91
CA ILE A 209 -10.81 -14.35 -18.39
C ILE A 209 -10.85 -14.85 -19.83
N LEU A 210 -12.00 -15.30 -20.31
CA LEU A 210 -12.25 -15.68 -21.70
C LEU A 210 -13.68 -15.32 -22.09
N TYR A 211 -13.88 -15.00 -23.36
CA TYR A 211 -15.20 -14.80 -23.97
C TYR A 211 -15.53 -16.00 -24.86
N ASN A 212 -16.80 -16.37 -24.92
CA ASN A 212 -17.29 -17.26 -25.96
C ASN A 212 -17.16 -16.55 -27.32
N GLY A 213 -16.87 -17.31 -28.37
CA GLY A 213 -16.69 -16.77 -29.72
C GLY A 213 -16.02 -17.73 -30.70
N ASP A 214 -15.43 -17.18 -31.76
CA ASP A 214 -14.84 -17.96 -32.85
C ASP A 214 -13.64 -18.83 -32.40
N GLU A 215 -12.86 -18.34 -31.43
CA GLU A 215 -11.66 -19.03 -30.93
C GLU A 215 -12.01 -20.09 -29.87
N TYR A 216 -12.99 -19.81 -29.00
CA TYR A 216 -13.40 -20.70 -27.91
C TYR A 216 -14.92 -20.78 -27.86
N GLN A 217 -15.46 -22.00 -27.96
CA GLN A 217 -16.90 -22.27 -27.95
C GLN A 217 -17.29 -22.94 -26.63
N PHE A 218 -18.05 -22.24 -25.79
CA PHE A 218 -18.56 -22.75 -24.51
C PHE A 218 -19.85 -22.03 -24.08
N ASP A 219 -20.67 -22.71 -23.29
CA ASP A 219 -21.91 -22.18 -22.69
C ASP A 219 -22.05 -22.66 -21.23
N ASP A 220 -23.21 -22.41 -20.61
CA ASP A 220 -23.48 -22.78 -19.21
C ASP A 220 -23.54 -24.29 -18.94
N SER A 221 -23.54 -25.13 -19.97
CA SER A 221 -23.46 -26.59 -19.82
C SER A 221 -22.04 -27.10 -19.57
N TYR A 222 -21.02 -26.27 -19.78
CA TYR A 222 -19.62 -26.63 -19.61
C TYR A 222 -19.20 -26.56 -18.14
N ASN A 223 -18.31 -27.48 -17.74
CA ASN A 223 -17.69 -27.44 -16.42
C ASN A 223 -16.36 -26.72 -16.50
N VAL A 224 -16.17 -25.72 -15.63
CA VAL A 224 -14.93 -24.93 -15.56
C VAL A 224 -14.37 -24.96 -14.15
N TYR A 225 -13.06 -25.21 -14.03
CA TYR A 225 -12.40 -25.23 -12.73
C TYR A 225 -10.92 -24.96 -12.83
N LEU A 226 -10.38 -24.34 -11.77
CA LEU A 226 -8.94 -24.31 -11.53
C LEU A 226 -8.50 -25.66 -10.98
N VAL A 227 -7.40 -26.19 -11.51
CA VAL A 227 -6.79 -27.43 -11.03
C VAL A 227 -6.43 -27.32 -9.55
N ASP A 228 -5.96 -26.13 -9.13
CA ASP A 228 -5.70 -25.82 -7.73
C ASP A 228 -6.67 -24.76 -7.21
N LYS A 229 -7.67 -25.23 -6.44
CA LYS A 229 -8.75 -24.43 -5.85
C LYS A 229 -8.26 -23.34 -4.88
N LYS A 230 -7.01 -23.38 -4.42
CA LYS A 230 -6.48 -22.32 -3.54
C LYS A 230 -6.34 -20.98 -4.27
N TYR A 231 -6.26 -20.98 -5.60
CA TYR A 231 -6.09 -19.77 -6.39
C TYR A 231 -7.40 -19.05 -6.67
N GLY A 232 -8.55 -19.70 -6.55
CA GLY A 232 -9.84 -19.08 -6.83
C GLY A 232 -10.89 -20.07 -7.28
N ASN A 233 -11.96 -19.53 -7.84
CA ASN A 233 -13.03 -20.28 -8.48
C ASN A 233 -13.27 -19.71 -9.89
N LEU A 234 -13.84 -20.53 -10.77
CA LEU A 234 -14.30 -20.12 -12.10
C LEU A 234 -15.81 -20.37 -12.22
N SER A 235 -16.48 -19.55 -13.01
CA SER A 235 -17.90 -19.68 -13.37
C SER A 235 -18.10 -19.27 -14.82
N ILE A 236 -19.09 -19.87 -15.49
CA ILE A 236 -19.58 -19.36 -16.77
C ILE A 236 -20.79 -18.50 -16.45
N GLU A 237 -20.76 -17.24 -16.87
CA GLU A 237 -21.82 -16.26 -16.61
C GLU A 237 -22.22 -15.60 -17.93
N TYR A 238 -23.51 -15.28 -18.08
CA TYR A 238 -24.00 -14.59 -19.26
C TYR A 238 -23.71 -13.10 -19.14
N ASP A 239 -22.93 -12.55 -20.06
CA ASP A 239 -22.63 -11.12 -20.12
C ASP A 239 -23.66 -10.42 -21.03
N ALA A 240 -24.60 -9.71 -20.42
CA ALA A 240 -25.65 -8.98 -21.13
C ALA A 240 -25.12 -7.86 -22.04
N GLY A 241 -23.89 -7.36 -21.82
CA GLY A 241 -23.28 -6.35 -22.67
C GLY A 241 -22.72 -6.92 -23.98
N LEU A 242 -22.34 -8.21 -23.97
CA LEU A 242 -21.86 -8.94 -25.14
C LEU A 242 -22.93 -9.86 -25.75
N GLU A 243 -24.06 -9.99 -25.07
CA GLU A 243 -25.15 -10.93 -25.40
C GLU A 243 -24.66 -12.39 -25.52
N ASP A 244 -23.60 -12.75 -24.79
CA ASP A 244 -22.95 -14.05 -24.88
C ASP A 244 -22.38 -14.53 -23.53
N TRP A 245 -21.96 -15.79 -23.47
CA TRP A 245 -21.34 -16.41 -22.29
C TRP A 245 -19.88 -16.00 -22.13
N ALA A 246 -19.47 -15.77 -20.88
CA ALA A 246 -18.11 -15.41 -20.52
C ALA A 246 -17.61 -16.27 -19.35
N LEU A 247 -16.32 -16.58 -19.36
CA LEU A 247 -15.66 -17.28 -18.28
C LEU A 247 -15.20 -16.27 -17.23
N HIS A 248 -15.87 -16.25 -16.09
CA HIS A 248 -15.59 -15.42 -14.94
C HIS A 248 -14.62 -16.13 -14.00
N ALA A 249 -13.66 -15.37 -13.48
CA ALA A 249 -12.69 -15.85 -12.52
C ALA A 249 -12.71 -15.00 -11.25
N ASP A 250 -12.68 -15.70 -10.12
CA ASP A 250 -12.65 -15.14 -8.79
C ASP A 250 -11.36 -15.54 -8.08
N PHE A 251 -10.27 -14.86 -8.42
CA PHE A 251 -8.96 -15.18 -7.89
C PHE A 251 -8.84 -14.74 -6.43
N LYS A 252 -8.26 -15.60 -5.60
CA LYS A 252 -8.01 -15.39 -4.17
C LYS A 252 -6.52 -15.30 -3.84
N LYS A 253 -5.66 -15.68 -4.79
CA LYS A 253 -4.21 -15.73 -4.62
C LYS A 253 -3.49 -15.56 -5.95
N ALA A 254 -2.37 -14.84 -5.94
CA ALA A 254 -1.43 -14.76 -7.05
C ALA A 254 -0.59 -16.03 -7.16
N GLY A 255 -0.15 -16.33 -8.37
CA GLY A 255 0.72 -17.47 -8.67
C GLY A 255 0.38 -18.12 -10.00
N LYS A 256 0.96 -19.28 -10.25
CA LYS A 256 0.76 -20.05 -11.49
C LYS A 256 -0.04 -21.30 -11.20
N THR A 257 -1.03 -21.55 -12.04
CA THR A 257 -1.85 -22.75 -12.01
C THR A 257 -2.40 -23.03 -13.40
N GLU A 258 -3.30 -23.99 -13.48
CA GLU A 258 -3.97 -24.39 -14.70
C GLU A 258 -5.47 -24.32 -14.47
N PHE A 259 -6.22 -24.02 -15.52
CA PHE A 259 -7.66 -24.23 -15.52
C PHE A 259 -8.07 -25.12 -16.69
N VAL A 260 -9.20 -25.79 -16.50
CA VAL A 260 -9.76 -26.73 -17.44
C VAL A 260 -11.16 -26.28 -17.80
N ILE A 261 -11.44 -26.29 -19.10
CA ILE A 261 -12.78 -26.22 -19.66
C ILE A 261 -13.14 -27.64 -20.12
N GLU A 262 -14.16 -28.23 -19.50
CA GLU A 262 -14.65 -29.58 -19.80
C GLU A 262 -16.03 -29.47 -20.42
N SER A 263 -16.13 -29.92 -21.67
CA SER A 263 -17.39 -29.93 -22.42
C SER A 263 -18.30 -31.08 -21.99
N PRO A 264 -19.60 -31.03 -22.33
CA PRO A 264 -20.58 -32.06 -21.91
C PRO A 264 -20.26 -33.47 -22.40
N ASP A 265 -19.50 -33.61 -23.49
CA ASP A 265 -19.03 -34.89 -24.04
C ASP A 265 -17.76 -35.42 -23.34
N GLY A 266 -17.22 -34.66 -22.39
CA GLY A 266 -16.01 -34.98 -21.61
C GLY A 266 -14.70 -34.54 -22.27
N LYS A 267 -14.71 -33.81 -23.40
CA LYS A 267 -13.49 -33.26 -23.97
C LYS A 267 -12.98 -32.10 -23.11
N LYS A 268 -11.69 -32.15 -22.78
CA LYS A 268 -11.00 -31.19 -21.90
C LYS A 268 -10.02 -30.33 -22.68
N THR A 269 -10.15 -29.02 -22.52
CA THR A 269 -9.16 -28.03 -22.96
C THR A 269 -8.49 -27.44 -21.72
N THR A 270 -7.16 -27.45 -21.70
CA THR A 270 -6.38 -27.02 -20.53
C THR A 270 -5.57 -25.77 -20.84
N PHE A 271 -5.54 -24.85 -19.90
CA PHE A 271 -4.86 -23.56 -20.03
C PHE A 271 -3.90 -23.35 -18.87
N ASP A 272 -2.69 -22.90 -19.16
CA ASP A 272 -1.79 -22.32 -18.17
C ASP A 272 -2.27 -20.90 -17.85
N ILE A 273 -2.37 -20.59 -16.56
CA ILE A 273 -2.71 -19.24 -16.08
C ILE A 273 -1.71 -18.74 -15.05
N SER A 274 -1.19 -17.52 -15.27
CA SER A 274 -0.37 -16.78 -14.31
C SER A 274 -1.17 -15.61 -13.77
N ILE A 275 -1.51 -15.66 -12.49
CA ILE A 275 -2.37 -14.71 -11.80
C ILE A 275 -1.50 -13.70 -11.03
N GLU A 276 -1.79 -12.42 -11.21
CA GLU A 276 -1.25 -11.30 -10.43
C GLU A 276 -2.40 -10.51 -9.78
N ARG A 277 -2.08 -9.49 -8.96
CA ARG A 277 -3.08 -8.79 -8.14
C ARG A 277 -4.20 -8.10 -8.93
N SER A 278 -3.90 -7.69 -10.16
CA SER A 278 -4.81 -6.92 -11.01
C SER A 278 -4.68 -7.27 -12.48
N THR A 279 -4.06 -8.41 -12.79
CA THR A 279 -3.86 -8.88 -14.15
C THR A 279 -3.61 -10.38 -14.14
N TYR A 280 -3.73 -10.99 -15.30
CA TYR A 280 -3.44 -12.40 -15.50
C TYR A 280 -2.91 -12.60 -16.92
N THR A 281 -2.22 -13.71 -17.15
CA THR A 281 -1.86 -14.16 -18.50
C THR A 281 -2.30 -15.60 -18.70
N ILE A 282 -2.86 -15.90 -19.87
CA ILE A 282 -3.37 -17.23 -20.24
C ILE A 282 -2.58 -17.73 -21.44
N LYS A 283 -2.30 -19.03 -21.45
CA LYS A 283 -1.79 -19.73 -22.61
C LYS A 283 -2.45 -21.10 -22.72
N GLU A 284 -3.07 -21.38 -23.85
CA GLU A 284 -3.60 -22.73 -24.12
C GLU A 284 -2.46 -23.75 -24.18
N LYS A 285 -2.66 -24.90 -23.54
CA LYS A 285 -1.76 -26.05 -23.72
C LYS A 285 -2.19 -26.80 -24.96
N ASN A 286 -1.41 -26.66 -26.02
CA ASN A 286 -1.51 -27.58 -27.15
C ASN A 286 -1.08 -28.97 -26.65
N ASN A 287 -2.04 -29.89 -26.58
CA ASN A 287 -1.76 -31.32 -26.38
C ASN A 287 -1.06 -31.92 -27.59
#